data_AF-A0A4Q5S8Q7-F1
#
_entry.id   AF-A0A4Q5S8Q7-F1
#
_cell.length_a   1.000
_cell.length_b   1.000
_cell.length_c   1.000
_cell.angle_alpha   90.00
_cell.angle_beta   90.00
_cell.angle_gamma   90.00
#
_symmetry.space_group_name_H-M   'P 1'
#
loop_
_entity.id
_entity.type
_entity.pdbx_description
1 polymer ?
#
loop_
_entity_poly.entity_id
_entity_poly.type
_entity_poly.pdbx_seq_one_letter_code
_entity_poly.pdbx_strand_id
1 'polypeptide(L)'
;SDVKAYYDFVFNPKEEKLEQEAKSKIANEYFPIKSKRPKLRRSTAQKYIKNFLSLGVDPHVVTDVMLFNIETAQRYSAKRDLKYASFYKSMLNSYKQAADYSTVNGIAAEFKARMLAIHDEAFRQNWENSKEFERIYDNFE
;
A
#
# COMPACT_ATOMS: atom_id res chain seq x y z
N SER A 1 26.65 6.80 -1.16
CA SER A 1 26.22 7.36 -2.46
C SER A 1 26.16 6.32 -3.58
N ASP A 2 26.09 5.02 -3.27
CA ASP A 2 25.85 3.95 -4.25
C ASP A 2 24.38 3.50 -4.38
N VAL A 3 23.57 3.69 -3.33
CA VAL A 3 22.15 3.30 -3.32
C VAL A 3 21.34 4.04 -4.40
N LYS A 4 21.70 5.31 -4.65
CA LYS A 4 21.04 6.15 -5.67
C LYS A 4 21.40 5.72 -7.10
N ALA A 5 22.63 5.23 -7.31
CA ALA A 5 23.09 4.78 -8.62
C ALA A 5 22.52 3.39 -8.99
N TYR A 6 22.23 2.54 -8.00
CA TYR A 6 21.49 1.29 -8.23
C TYR A 6 20.02 1.55 -8.59
N TYR A 7 19.39 2.53 -7.92
CA TYR A 7 18.03 2.96 -8.22
C TYR A 7 17.90 3.46 -9.68
N ASP A 8 18.82 4.29 -10.18
CA ASP A 8 18.71 4.82 -11.54
C ASP A 8 18.95 3.77 -12.65
N PHE A 9 19.57 2.62 -12.37
CA PHE A 9 19.84 1.55 -13.36
C PHE A 9 18.68 0.55 -13.52
N VAL A 10 17.83 0.39 -12.49
CA VAL A 10 16.72 -0.59 -12.45
C VAL A 10 15.40 -0.01 -12.99
N PHE A 11 15.29 1.32 -13.13
CA PHE A 11 14.05 1.96 -13.58
C PHE A 11 13.78 1.74 -15.07
N ASN A 12 13.00 0.70 -15.36
CA ASN A 12 12.37 0.50 -16.65
C ASN A 12 11.28 1.58 -16.85
N PRO A 13 11.38 2.47 -17.85
CA PRO A 13 10.41 3.56 -18.07
C PRO A 13 8.97 3.08 -18.29
N LYS A 14 8.77 1.78 -18.53
CA LYS A 14 7.44 1.15 -18.61
C LYS A 14 6.84 0.89 -17.22
N GLU A 15 7.64 0.47 -16.26
CA GLU A 15 7.16 0.14 -14.90
C GLU A 15 6.78 1.39 -14.13
N GLU A 16 7.55 2.46 -14.27
CA GLU A 16 7.20 3.78 -13.71
C GLU A 16 5.82 4.25 -14.19
N LYS A 17 5.54 4.10 -15.50
CA LYS A 17 4.23 4.47 -16.06
C LYS A 17 3.10 3.59 -15.51
N LEU A 18 3.33 2.29 -15.39
CA LEU A 18 2.36 1.36 -14.81
C LEU A 18 2.06 1.71 -13.36
N GLU A 19 3.10 1.98 -12.57
CA GLU A 19 3.00 2.39 -11.17
C GLU A 19 2.21 3.68 -11.01
N GLN A 20 2.56 4.73 -11.77
CA GLN A 20 1.87 6.01 -11.76
C GLN A 20 0.40 5.87 -12.15
N GLU A 21 0.09 5.06 -13.17
CA GLU A 21 -1.30 4.78 -13.56
C GLU A 21 -2.05 4.10 -12.41
N ALA A 22 -1.48 3.05 -11.82
CA ALA A 22 -2.09 2.32 -10.71
C ALA A 22 -2.36 3.25 -9.52
N LYS A 23 -1.36 4.01 -9.08
CA LYS A 23 -1.48 4.99 -7.98
C LYS A 23 -2.56 6.03 -8.26
N SER A 24 -2.60 6.58 -9.47
CA SER A 24 -3.61 7.56 -9.87
C SER A 24 -5.02 6.97 -9.80
N LYS A 25 -5.20 5.72 -10.23
CA LYS A 25 -6.52 5.05 -10.21
C LYS A 25 -6.95 4.72 -8.79
N ILE A 26 -6.03 4.24 -7.95
CA ILE A 26 -6.27 3.99 -6.53
C ILE A 26 -6.64 5.29 -5.82
N ALA A 27 -5.86 6.35 -5.99
CA ALA A 27 -6.15 7.66 -5.39
C ALA A 27 -7.54 8.18 -5.77
N ASN A 28 -7.94 8.03 -7.03
CA ASN A 28 -9.26 8.44 -7.52
C ASN A 28 -10.44 7.68 -6.89
N GLU A 29 -10.24 6.48 -6.32
CA GLU A 29 -11.31 5.77 -5.60
C GLU A 29 -11.71 6.48 -4.30
N TYR A 30 -10.73 7.09 -3.63
CA TYR A 30 -10.88 7.77 -2.33
C TYR A 30 -10.97 9.29 -2.46
N PHE A 31 -10.31 9.86 -3.46
CA PHE A 31 -10.20 11.30 -3.72
C PHE A 31 -10.48 11.57 -5.20
N PRO A 32 -11.72 11.39 -5.67
CA PRO A 32 -12.07 11.57 -7.07
C PRO A 32 -11.91 13.03 -7.52
N ILE A 33 -11.24 13.23 -8.65
CA ILE A 33 -11.07 14.56 -9.25
C ILE A 33 -12.34 15.00 -10.00
N LYS A 34 -12.99 14.07 -10.71
CA LYS A 34 -14.12 14.39 -11.62
C LYS A 34 -15.51 14.22 -10.98
N SER A 35 -15.62 13.52 -9.86
CA SER A 35 -16.91 13.25 -9.21
C SER A 35 -16.92 13.72 -7.77
N LYS A 36 -18.06 14.23 -7.28
CA LYS A 36 -18.18 14.71 -5.89
C LYS A 36 -18.10 13.62 -4.82
N ARG A 37 -18.33 12.35 -5.17
CA ARG A 37 -18.43 11.24 -4.20
C ARG A 37 -17.37 10.16 -4.43
N PRO A 38 -16.62 9.76 -3.39
CA PRO A 38 -15.66 8.66 -3.45
C PRO A 38 -16.38 7.32 -3.62
N LYS A 39 -15.77 6.42 -4.38
CA LYS A 39 -16.34 5.10 -4.68
C LYS A 39 -15.82 4.01 -3.74
N LEU A 40 -14.64 4.21 -3.14
CA LEU A 40 -14.03 3.33 -2.13
C LEU A 40 -13.90 1.86 -2.59
N ARG A 41 -13.69 1.64 -3.89
CA ARG A 41 -13.58 0.29 -4.45
C ARG A 41 -12.18 -0.26 -4.18
N ARG A 42 -12.09 -1.08 -3.14
CA ARG A 42 -10.89 -1.85 -2.76
C ARG A 42 -10.41 -2.77 -3.89
N SER A 43 -11.31 -3.26 -4.73
CA SER A 43 -11.00 -4.15 -5.86
C SER A 43 -10.15 -3.48 -6.95
N THR A 44 -10.16 -2.14 -7.04
CA THR A 44 -9.30 -1.43 -7.99
C THR A 44 -7.83 -1.67 -7.69
N ALA A 45 -7.38 -1.49 -6.44
CA ALA A 45 -6.01 -1.76 -6.04
C ALA A 45 -5.64 -3.25 -6.23
N GLN A 46 -6.51 -4.16 -5.80
CA GLN A 46 -6.31 -5.60 -5.94
C GLN A 46 -6.12 -6.03 -7.39
N LYS A 47 -6.88 -5.43 -8.33
CA LYS A 47 -6.74 -5.69 -9.76
C LYS A 47 -5.34 -5.32 -10.28
N TYR A 48 -4.85 -4.12 -9.93
CA TYR A 48 -3.52 -3.67 -10.35
C TYR A 48 -2.42 -4.51 -9.73
N ILE A 49 -2.48 -4.79 -8.43
CA ILE A 49 -1.50 -5.63 -7.73
C ILE A 49 -1.45 -7.03 -8.35
N LYS A 50 -2.60 -7.67 -8.60
CA LYS A 50 -2.64 -9.00 -9.25
C LYS A 50 -2.04 -8.97 -10.65
N ASN A 51 -2.32 -7.91 -11.42
CA ASN A 51 -1.75 -7.72 -12.75
C ASN A 51 -0.22 -7.58 -12.70
N PHE A 52 0.30 -6.79 -11.75
CA PHE A 52 1.74 -6.60 -11.59
C PHE A 52 2.47 -7.89 -11.23
N LEU A 53 1.90 -8.65 -10.28
CA LEU A 53 2.42 -9.98 -9.92
C LEU A 53 2.43 -10.94 -11.12
N SER A 54 1.42 -10.87 -11.99
CA SER A 54 1.32 -11.73 -13.18
C SER A 54 2.31 -11.32 -14.29
N LEU A 55 2.66 -10.03 -14.37
CA LEU A 55 3.62 -9.49 -15.32
C LEU A 55 5.07 -9.61 -14.84
N GLY A 56 5.31 -10.02 -13.60
CA GLY A 56 6.64 -10.07 -13.00
C GLY A 56 7.28 -8.69 -12.86
N VAL A 57 6.47 -7.67 -12.57
CA VAL A 57 6.95 -6.30 -12.28
C VAL A 57 7.89 -6.32 -11.08
N ASP A 58 8.85 -5.40 -11.07
CA ASP A 58 9.84 -5.28 -10.00
C ASP A 58 9.21 -5.29 -8.59
N PRO A 59 9.72 -6.10 -7.64
CA PRO A 59 9.14 -6.22 -6.31
C PRO A 59 9.06 -4.90 -5.53
N HIS A 60 9.97 -3.94 -5.74
CA HIS A 60 9.90 -2.62 -5.12
C HIS A 60 8.69 -1.85 -5.63
N VAL A 61 8.44 -1.89 -6.94
CA VAL A 61 7.26 -1.24 -7.56
C VAL A 61 5.96 -1.87 -7.05
N VAL A 62 5.91 -3.20 -6.96
CA VAL A 62 4.73 -3.91 -6.45
C VAL A 62 4.47 -3.55 -4.99
N THR A 63 5.50 -3.62 -4.14
CA THR A 63 5.41 -3.30 -2.72
C THR A 63 4.99 -1.85 -2.51
N ASP A 64 5.56 -0.93 -3.29
CA ASP A 64 5.19 0.48 -3.21
C ASP A 64 3.68 0.69 -3.46
N VAL A 65 3.12 0.08 -4.50
CA VAL A 65 1.68 0.18 -4.80
C VAL A 65 0.82 -0.46 -3.70
N MET A 66 1.26 -1.59 -3.11
CA MET A 66 0.57 -2.20 -1.98
C MET A 66 0.48 -1.25 -0.79
N LEU A 67 1.58 -0.61 -0.40
CA LEU A 67 1.64 0.34 0.71
C LEU A 67 0.88 1.62 0.39
N PHE A 68 1.04 2.16 -0.82
CA PHE A 68 0.33 3.36 -1.27
C PHE A 68 -1.20 3.20 -1.17
N ASN A 69 -1.72 2.00 -1.47
CA ASN A 69 -3.13 1.71 -1.29
C ASN A 69 -3.60 1.89 0.16
N ILE A 70 -2.83 1.38 1.13
CA ILE A 70 -3.16 1.46 2.56
C ILE A 70 -3.03 2.91 3.04
N GLU A 71 -1.94 3.59 2.70
CA GLU A 71 -1.70 5.00 3.04
C GLU A 71 -2.80 5.92 2.49
N THR A 72 -3.29 5.64 1.28
CA THR A 72 -4.41 6.37 0.68
C THR A 72 -5.70 6.15 1.46
N ALA A 73 -5.97 4.91 1.86
CA ALA A 73 -7.12 4.58 2.68
C ALA A 73 -7.06 5.24 4.06
N GLN A 74 -5.89 5.26 4.70
CA GLN A 74 -5.66 5.94 5.98
C GLN A 74 -5.86 7.46 5.87
N ARG A 75 -5.33 8.10 4.81
CA ARG A 75 -5.59 9.52 4.54
C ARG A 75 -7.08 9.82 4.39
N TYR A 76 -7.85 8.88 3.85
CA TYR A 76 -9.29 9.04 3.69
C TYR A 76 -10.05 8.90 5.02
N SER A 77 -9.73 7.88 5.81
CA SER A 77 -10.36 7.62 7.11
C SER A 77 -9.94 8.61 8.21
N ALA A 78 -8.77 9.24 8.09
CA ALA A 78 -8.34 10.29 9.02
C ALA A 78 -9.31 11.48 9.12
N LYS A 79 -10.12 11.71 8.08
CA LYS A 79 -11.11 12.79 8.03
C LYS A 79 -12.55 12.30 8.19
N ARG A 80 -12.78 10.98 8.26
CA ARG A 80 -14.09 10.35 8.17
C ARG A 80 -14.12 9.04 8.93
N ASP A 81 -15.03 8.96 9.90
CA ASP A 81 -15.30 7.71 10.58
C ASP A 81 -15.89 6.67 9.61
N LEU A 82 -15.24 5.51 9.50
CA LEU A 82 -15.64 4.40 8.65
C LEU A 82 -16.29 3.31 9.50
N LYS A 83 -17.62 3.17 9.39
CA LYS A 83 -18.41 2.22 10.19
C LYS A 83 -18.41 0.79 9.63
N TYR A 84 -17.45 0.43 8.77
CA TYR A 84 -17.45 -0.84 8.05
C TYR A 84 -16.30 -1.74 8.55
N ALA A 85 -16.59 -2.76 9.36
CA ALA A 85 -15.58 -3.75 9.79
C ALA A 85 -14.84 -4.40 8.60
N SER A 86 -15.55 -4.59 7.48
CA SER A 86 -14.94 -5.12 6.23
C SER A 86 -13.87 -4.21 5.62
N PHE A 87 -13.86 -2.92 5.94
CA PHE A 87 -12.80 -2.01 5.53
C PHE A 87 -11.52 -2.31 6.30
N TYR A 88 -11.58 -2.32 7.64
CA TYR A 88 -10.43 -2.57 8.51
C TYR A 88 -9.81 -3.94 8.22
N LYS A 89 -10.65 -4.99 8.11
CA LYS A 89 -10.19 -6.34 7.72
C LYS A 89 -9.48 -6.33 6.36
N SER A 90 -9.99 -5.59 5.38
CA SER A 90 -9.34 -5.50 4.06
C SER A 90 -7.98 -4.79 4.14
N MET A 91 -7.85 -3.75 4.95
CA MET A 91 -6.58 -3.02 5.10
C MET A 91 -5.53 -3.85 5.83
N LEU A 92 -5.92 -4.59 6.87
CA LEU A 92 -5.02 -5.52 7.57
C LEU A 92 -4.52 -6.63 6.65
N ASN A 93 -5.39 -7.20 5.82
CA ASN A 93 -4.98 -8.20 4.82
C ASN A 93 -3.98 -7.62 3.82
N SER A 94 -4.20 -6.40 3.33
CA SER A 94 -3.26 -5.71 2.46
C SER A 94 -1.93 -5.42 3.15
N TYR A 95 -1.95 -5.03 4.43
CA TYR A 95 -0.75 -4.79 5.23
C TYR A 95 0.07 -6.06 5.42
N LYS A 96 -0.58 -7.17 5.81
CA LYS A 96 0.08 -8.48 5.90
C LYS A 96 0.67 -8.91 4.56
N GLN A 97 -0.08 -8.74 3.46
CA GLN A 97 0.41 -9.09 2.13
C GLN A 97 1.66 -8.30 1.73
N ALA A 98 1.70 -7.00 2.05
CA ALA A 98 2.87 -6.17 1.78
C ALA A 98 4.07 -6.59 2.64
N ALA A 99 3.85 -6.90 3.93
CA ALA A 99 4.87 -7.43 4.83
C ALA A 99 5.47 -8.74 4.30
N ASP A 100 4.61 -9.73 4.03
CA ASP A 100 5.02 -11.05 3.55
C ASP A 100 5.77 -10.92 2.20
N TYR A 101 5.21 -10.14 1.26
CA TYR A 101 5.78 -10.01 -0.08
C TYR A 101 7.14 -9.32 -0.05
N SER A 102 7.29 -8.23 0.70
CA SER A 102 8.59 -7.54 0.81
C SER A 102 9.64 -8.38 1.53
N THR A 103 9.25 -9.18 2.53
CA THR A 103 10.15 -10.13 3.22
C THR A 103 10.63 -11.23 2.27
N VAL A 104 9.72 -11.89 1.56
CA VAL A 104 10.05 -12.99 0.62
C VAL A 104 10.96 -12.52 -0.52
N ASN A 105 10.84 -11.26 -0.95
CA ASN A 105 11.69 -10.69 -1.99
C ASN A 105 12.99 -10.04 -1.45
N GLY A 106 13.23 -10.08 -0.13
CA GLY A 106 14.47 -9.56 0.48
C GLY A 106 14.58 -8.03 0.50
N ILE A 107 13.46 -7.31 0.38
CA ILE A 107 13.39 -5.84 0.26
C ILE A 107 12.71 -5.19 1.48
N ALA A 108 12.37 -5.96 2.50
CA ALA A 108 11.62 -5.51 3.68
C ALA A 108 12.27 -4.32 4.41
N ALA A 109 13.61 -4.34 4.55
CA ALA A 109 14.36 -3.28 5.22
C ALA A 109 14.11 -1.88 4.62
N GLU A 110 13.90 -1.79 3.30
CA GLU A 110 13.66 -0.53 2.59
C GLU A 110 12.27 0.05 2.89
N PHE A 111 11.31 -0.80 3.25
CA PHE A 111 9.92 -0.41 3.52
C PHE A 111 9.58 -0.33 5.01
N LYS A 112 10.51 -0.67 5.91
CA LYS A 112 10.31 -0.69 7.37
C LYS A 112 9.76 0.61 7.94
N ALA A 113 10.26 1.75 7.45
CA ALA A 113 9.77 3.06 7.88
C ALA A 113 8.30 3.31 7.47
N ARG A 114 7.91 2.88 6.26
CA ARG A 114 6.53 3.03 5.77
C ARG A 114 5.58 2.06 6.47
N MET A 115 6.04 0.83 6.70
CA MET A 115 5.30 -0.16 7.49
C MET A 115 4.99 0.36 8.90
N LEU A 116 6.00 0.92 9.58
CA LEU A 116 5.82 1.54 10.90
C LEU A 116 4.84 2.71 10.86
N ALA A 117 4.96 3.58 9.86
CA ALA A 117 4.06 4.73 9.71
C ALA A 117 2.60 4.29 9.53
N ILE A 118 2.35 3.24 8.73
CA ILE A 118 1.01 2.66 8.55
C ILE A 118 0.51 2.05 9.86
N HIS A 119 1.37 1.32 10.57
CA HIS A 119 1.07 0.78 11.89
C HIS A 119 0.64 1.89 12.87
N ASP A 120 1.48 2.91 13.06
CA ASP A 120 1.24 4.00 14.00
C ASP A 120 -0.03 4.77 13.66
N GLU A 121 -0.29 4.97 12.37
CA GLU A 121 -1.48 5.65 11.88
C GLU A 121 -2.77 4.84 12.17
N ALA A 122 -2.72 3.51 12.13
CA ALA A 122 -3.86 2.67 12.54
C ALA A 122 -4.16 2.82 14.04
N PHE A 123 -3.13 2.91 14.89
CA PHE A 123 -3.29 3.22 16.32
C PHE A 123 -3.84 4.64 16.54
N ARG A 124 -3.27 5.63 15.86
CA ARG A 124 -3.68 7.04 15.97
C ARG A 124 -5.14 7.25 15.59
N GLN A 125 -5.62 6.50 14.59
CA GLN A 125 -7.02 6.54 14.16
C GLN A 125 -7.95 5.62 14.98
N ASN A 126 -7.45 4.92 16.00
CA ASN A 126 -8.18 3.94 16.80
C ASN A 126 -8.85 2.85 15.94
N TRP A 127 -8.16 2.33 14.94
CA TRP A 127 -8.67 1.22 14.15
C TRP A 127 -8.86 -0.02 15.04
N GLU A 128 -9.99 -0.71 14.88
CA GLU A 128 -10.41 -1.83 15.71
C GLU A 128 -9.41 -3.00 15.72
N ASN A 129 -8.58 -3.09 14.68
CA ASN A 129 -7.59 -4.14 14.46
C ASN A 129 -6.14 -3.65 14.56
N SER A 130 -5.91 -2.50 15.18
CA SER A 130 -4.57 -1.91 15.37
C SER A 130 -3.57 -2.89 16.02
N LYS A 131 -3.99 -3.68 16.99
CA LYS A 131 -3.15 -4.73 17.62
C LYS A 131 -2.68 -5.80 16.64
N GLU A 132 -3.46 -6.10 15.61
CA GLU A 132 -3.03 -7.02 14.56
C GLU A 132 -2.00 -6.37 13.62
N PHE A 133 -2.05 -5.05 13.42
CA PHE A 133 -0.96 -4.34 12.72
C PHE A 133 0.35 -4.41 13.54
N GLU A 134 0.27 -4.22 14.86
CA GLU A 134 1.42 -4.33 15.78
C GLU A 134 2.07 -5.70 15.68
N ARG A 135 1.29 -6.77 15.82
CA ARG A 135 1.79 -8.15 15.67
C ARG A 135 2.46 -8.42 14.34
N ILE A 136 1.94 -7.87 13.24
CA ILE A 136 2.57 -8.03 11.92
C ILE A 136 3.88 -7.25 11.85
N TYR A 137 3.92 -6.03 12.39
CA TYR A 137 5.11 -5.19 12.41
C TYR A 137 6.22 -5.76 13.32
N ASP A 138 5.88 -6.29 14.49
CA ASP A 138 6.85 -6.88 15.42
C ASP A 138 7.56 -8.10 14.82
N ASN A 139 6.87 -8.83 13.95
CA ASN A 139 7.42 -9.98 13.21
C ASN A 139 7.97 -9.59 11.82
N PHE A 140 8.06 -8.29 11.52
CA PHE A 140 8.56 -7.78 10.25
C PHE A 140 10.08 -7.55 10.32
N GLU A 141 10.83 -8.41 9.63
CA GLU A 141 12.30 -8.38 9.59
C GLU A 141 12.83 -7.27 8.68
#